data_AF-A0A1G6MT10-F1
#
_entry.id   AF-A0A1G6MT10-F1
#
_cell.length_a   1.000
_cell.length_b   1.000
_cell.length_c   1.000
_cell.angle_alpha   90.00
_cell.angle_beta   90.00
_cell.angle_gamma   90.00
#
_symmetry.space_group_name_H-M   'P 1'
#
loop_
_entity.id
_entity.type
_entity.pdbx_description
1 polymer ?
#
loop_
_entity_poly.entity_id
_entity_poly.type
_entity_poly.pdbx_seq_one_letter_code
_entity_poly.pdbx_strand_id
1 'polypeptide(L)'
;MLEGLGVDPSVSVARYRIDEATEHLGWSSSAIRLYEHPSADWVYLFDASPQEGVVSRESVLVRLSSGCEVVAAWTLVHSTTRLAHVRDGQVVARCDAWSYEPASGIAPQRLNPVLEQVGFFPGERDEEEERPSSAALALEALEQGFGLAVDAEAVRGPLPTVVVPATAG
;
A
#
# COMPACT_ATOMS: atom_id res chain seq x y z
N MET A 1 -11.25 -8.06 -8.49
CA MET A 1 -10.01 -7.31 -8.19
C MET A 1 -9.26 -6.90 -9.46
N LEU A 2 -8.75 -7.83 -10.28
CA LEU A 2 -8.12 -7.49 -11.58
C LEU A 2 -9.06 -6.71 -12.52
N GLU A 3 -10.33 -7.09 -12.57
CA GLU A 3 -11.37 -6.33 -13.30
C GLU A 3 -11.56 -4.92 -12.73
N GLY A 4 -11.40 -4.73 -11.41
CA GLY A 4 -11.44 -3.41 -10.76
C GLY A 4 -10.24 -2.52 -11.13
N LEU A 5 -9.17 -3.12 -11.64
CA LEU A 5 -8.02 -2.45 -12.27
C LEU A 5 -8.18 -2.27 -13.77
N GLY A 6 -9.31 -2.72 -14.35
CA GLY A 6 -9.55 -2.69 -15.79
C GLY A 6 -8.74 -3.72 -16.57
N VAL A 7 -8.24 -4.76 -15.91
CA VAL A 7 -7.48 -5.84 -16.58
C VAL A 7 -8.46 -6.86 -17.13
N ASP A 8 -8.32 -7.14 -18.42
CA ASP A 8 -9.02 -8.24 -19.08
C ASP A 8 -8.45 -9.58 -18.57
N PRO A 9 -9.28 -10.45 -17.97
CA PRO A 9 -8.84 -11.75 -17.44
C PRO A 9 -8.33 -12.72 -18.53
N SER A 10 -8.59 -12.44 -19.81
CA SER A 10 -8.12 -13.25 -20.94
C SER A 10 -6.69 -12.91 -21.39
N VAL A 11 -6.11 -11.82 -20.89
CA VAL A 11 -4.76 -11.38 -21.27
C VAL A 11 -3.72 -11.97 -20.33
N SER A 12 -2.65 -12.55 -20.90
CA SER A 12 -1.49 -12.99 -20.13
C SER A 12 -0.82 -11.79 -19.45
N VAL A 13 -0.79 -11.79 -18.12
CA VAL A 13 -0.17 -10.75 -17.31
C VAL A 13 1.34 -10.95 -17.27
N ALA A 14 2.11 -9.93 -17.64
CA ALA A 14 3.57 -9.96 -17.55
C ALA A 14 4.02 -10.16 -16.11
N ARG A 15 5.15 -10.84 -15.89
CA ARG A 15 5.68 -11.09 -14.54
C ARG A 15 7.07 -10.49 -14.42
N TYR A 16 7.27 -9.65 -13.40
CA TYR A 16 8.53 -8.98 -13.16
C TYR A 16 8.96 -9.15 -11.71
N ARG A 17 10.27 -9.27 -11.49
CA ARG A 17 10.85 -9.10 -10.17
C ARG A 17 10.80 -7.63 -9.76
N ILE A 18 10.98 -7.36 -8.47
CA ILE A 18 10.88 -5.99 -7.93
C ILE A 18 11.96 -5.06 -8.50
N ASP A 19 13.14 -5.60 -8.76
CA ASP A 19 14.31 -4.92 -9.30
C ASP A 19 14.23 -4.70 -10.82
N GLU A 20 13.43 -5.49 -11.53
CA GLU A 20 13.30 -5.43 -13.00
C GLU A 20 12.09 -4.60 -13.47
N ALA A 21 11.07 -4.47 -12.61
CA ALA A 21 9.77 -3.93 -13.04
C ALA A 21 9.87 -2.49 -13.57
N THR A 22 10.67 -1.64 -12.92
CA THR A 22 10.88 -0.25 -13.36
C THR A 22 11.64 -0.18 -14.70
N GLU A 23 12.59 -1.09 -14.95
CA GLU A 23 13.36 -1.12 -16.20
C GLU A 23 12.47 -1.50 -17.39
N HIS A 24 11.57 -2.47 -17.20
CA HIS A 24 10.67 -2.94 -18.27
C HIS A 24 9.49 -2.00 -18.53
N LEU A 25 8.97 -1.35 -17.49
CA LEU A 25 7.74 -0.54 -17.60
C LEU A 25 8.03 0.94 -17.81
N GLY A 26 9.25 1.39 -17.50
CA GLY A 26 9.60 2.80 -17.48
C GLY A 26 9.07 3.51 -16.23
N TRP A 27 9.74 4.61 -15.89
CA TRP A 27 9.55 5.32 -14.62
C TRP A 27 8.19 6.03 -14.52
N SER A 28 7.61 6.39 -15.67
CA SER A 28 6.32 7.09 -15.76
C SER A 28 5.11 6.17 -15.76
N SER A 29 5.31 4.85 -15.76
CA SER A 29 4.22 3.88 -15.74
C SER A 29 3.71 3.70 -14.31
N SER A 30 2.43 3.92 -14.09
CA SER A 30 1.77 3.42 -12.88
C SER A 30 1.49 1.95 -13.07
N ALA A 31 2.19 1.09 -12.34
CA ALA A 31 1.96 -0.34 -12.39
C ALA A 31 2.08 -0.94 -11.00
N ILE A 32 1.36 -2.05 -10.79
CA ILE A 32 1.32 -2.77 -9.52
C ILE A 32 1.61 -4.25 -9.74
N ARG A 33 2.36 -4.82 -8.81
CA ARG A 33 2.68 -6.25 -8.73
C ARG A 33 1.74 -6.90 -7.72
N LEU A 34 1.10 -7.99 -8.13
CA LEU A 34 0.09 -8.69 -7.34
C LEU A 34 0.71 -9.91 -6.65
N TYR A 35 0.46 -10.07 -5.37
CA TYR A 35 0.79 -11.28 -4.63
C TYR A 35 -0.44 -11.81 -3.89
N GLU A 36 -0.82 -13.04 -4.21
CA GLU A 36 -1.89 -13.76 -3.53
C GLU A 36 -1.22 -14.77 -2.59
N HIS A 37 -1.23 -14.50 -1.29
CA HIS A 37 -0.68 -15.44 -0.32
C HIS A 37 -1.68 -16.61 -0.16
N PRO A 38 -1.27 -17.88 -0.31
CA PRO A 38 -2.19 -19.03 -0.37
C PRO A 38 -3.09 -19.22 0.86
N SER A 39 -2.68 -18.68 2.00
CA SER A 39 -3.41 -18.77 3.27
C SER A 39 -3.95 -17.43 3.79
N ALA A 40 -3.88 -16.36 2.99
CA ALA A 40 -4.40 -15.06 3.40
C ALA A 40 -5.72 -14.77 2.69
N ASP A 41 -6.62 -14.08 3.40
CA ASP A 41 -7.82 -13.49 2.83
C ASP A 41 -7.52 -12.20 2.03
N TRP A 42 -6.23 -11.87 1.91
CA TRP A 42 -5.72 -10.64 1.34
C TRP A 42 -4.92 -10.88 0.06
N VAL A 43 -5.09 -9.96 -0.88
CA VAL A 43 -4.19 -9.80 -2.02
C VAL A 43 -3.36 -8.55 -1.82
N TYR A 44 -2.06 -8.72 -1.94
CA TYR A 44 -1.08 -7.66 -1.74
C TYR A 44 -0.75 -7.01 -3.08
N LEU A 45 -0.74 -5.67 -3.09
CA LEU A 45 -0.37 -4.86 -4.24
C LEU A 45 0.91 -4.09 -3.92
N PHE A 46 1.93 -4.26 -4.76
CA PHE A 46 3.20 -3.54 -4.63
C PHE A 46 3.39 -2.63 -5.83
N ASP A 47 3.57 -1.32 -5.60
CA ASP A 47 3.91 -0.40 -6.68
C ASP A 47 5.20 -0.82 -7.38
N ALA A 48 5.15 -0.89 -8.71
CA ALA A 48 6.28 -1.21 -9.58
C ALA A 48 7.13 0.03 -9.92
N SER A 49 6.56 1.23 -9.76
CA SER A 49 7.28 2.51 -9.83
C SER A 49 7.08 3.26 -8.50
N PRO A 50 8.12 3.38 -7.66
CA PRO A 50 7.97 3.86 -6.29
C PRO A 50 7.81 5.38 -6.16
N GLN A 51 7.89 6.15 -7.25
CA GLN A 51 7.86 7.62 -7.20
C GLN A 51 6.51 8.18 -6.74
N GLU A 52 5.42 7.54 -7.14
CA GLU A 52 4.07 7.91 -6.73
C GLU A 52 3.25 6.62 -6.55
N GLY A 53 3.09 6.20 -5.29
CA GLY A 53 2.39 4.96 -5.00
C GLY A 53 0.88 5.06 -5.16
N VAL A 54 0.20 3.93 -5.39
CA VAL A 54 -1.27 3.88 -5.52
C VAL A 54 -1.98 4.54 -4.32
N VAL A 55 -1.34 4.58 -3.14
CA VAL A 55 -1.91 5.27 -1.96
C VAL A 55 -2.21 6.75 -2.20
N SER A 56 -1.48 7.45 -3.09
CA SER A 56 -1.73 8.85 -3.42
C SER A 56 -2.84 9.04 -4.45
N ARG A 57 -3.29 7.96 -5.10
CA ARG A 57 -4.28 7.97 -6.19
C ARG A 57 -5.63 7.49 -5.68
N GLU A 58 -6.39 8.40 -5.07
CA GLU A 58 -7.71 8.08 -4.49
C GLU A 58 -8.65 7.38 -5.48
N SER A 59 -8.72 7.84 -6.74
CA SER A 59 -9.58 7.20 -7.75
C SER A 59 -9.18 5.75 -8.07
N VAL A 60 -7.91 5.37 -7.87
CA VAL A 60 -7.44 3.98 -8.03
C VAL A 60 -7.85 3.17 -6.80
N LEU A 61 -7.64 3.69 -5.58
CA LEU A 61 -8.04 3.03 -4.34
C LEU A 61 -9.56 2.79 -4.27
N VAL A 62 -10.36 3.77 -4.68
CA VAL A 62 -11.83 3.67 -4.71
C VAL A 62 -12.27 2.54 -5.65
N ARG A 63 -11.69 2.45 -6.85
CA ARG A 63 -12.02 1.37 -7.79
C ARG A 63 -11.55 0.00 -7.30
N LEU A 64 -10.34 -0.06 -6.76
CA LEU A 64 -9.77 -1.28 -6.20
C LEU A 64 -10.60 -1.85 -5.04
N SER A 65 -11.11 -0.97 -4.18
CA SER A 65 -11.92 -1.33 -3.01
C SER A 65 -13.39 -1.59 -3.33
N SER A 66 -13.82 -1.53 -4.58
CA SER A 66 -15.22 -1.78 -4.93
C SER A 66 -15.62 -3.23 -4.59
N GLY A 67 -16.46 -3.40 -3.56
CA GLY A 67 -16.88 -4.71 -3.05
C GLY A 67 -15.85 -5.41 -2.16
N CYS A 68 -14.79 -4.73 -1.73
CA CYS A 68 -13.78 -5.26 -0.81
C CYS A 68 -13.16 -4.19 0.10
N GLU A 69 -12.19 -4.63 0.92
CA GLU A 69 -11.37 -3.77 1.78
C GLU A 69 -9.97 -3.68 1.17
N VAL A 70 -9.36 -2.50 1.20
CA VAL A 70 -8.00 -2.23 0.74
C VAL A 70 -7.28 -1.44 1.80
N VAL A 71 -6.14 -1.96 2.25
CA VAL A 71 -5.19 -1.21 3.06
C VAL A 71 -3.91 -1.06 2.28
N ALA A 72 -3.45 0.18 2.13
CA ALA A 72 -2.30 0.52 1.32
C ALA A 72 -1.32 1.35 2.14
N ALA A 73 -0.04 1.05 1.99
CA ALA A 73 1.05 1.86 2.52
C ALA A 73 2.02 2.20 1.40
N TRP A 74 2.55 3.42 1.43
CA TRP A 74 3.59 3.87 0.52
C TRP A 74 4.60 4.67 1.30
N THR A 75 5.88 4.51 0.98
CA THR A 75 6.94 5.33 1.55
C THR A 75 7.78 5.92 0.44
N LEU A 76 7.95 7.24 0.46
CA LEU A 76 8.97 7.88 -0.36
C LEU A 76 10.33 7.61 0.28
N VAL A 77 11.30 7.20 -0.53
CA VAL A 77 12.68 6.90 -0.08
C VAL A 77 13.21 8.04 0.81
N HIS A 78 13.51 7.71 2.07
CA HIS A 78 14.01 8.63 3.12
C HIS A 78 13.11 9.83 3.48
N SER A 79 11.81 9.78 3.18
CA SER A 79 10.88 10.86 3.47
C SER A 79 9.59 10.30 4.09
N THR A 80 8.45 10.59 3.48
CA THR A 80 7.14 10.39 4.10
C THR A 80 6.56 9.00 3.84
N THR A 81 6.03 8.38 4.90
CA THR A 81 5.17 7.20 4.81
C THR A 81 3.70 7.61 4.87
N ARG A 82 2.88 7.09 3.96
CA ARG A 82 1.43 7.30 3.90
C ARG A 82 0.71 5.98 4.03
N LEU A 83 -0.40 5.98 4.75
CA LEU A 83 -1.31 4.85 4.85
C LEU A 83 -2.71 5.28 4.43
N ALA A 84 -3.42 4.40 3.75
CA ALA A 84 -4.84 4.56 3.48
C ALA A 84 -5.56 3.23 3.73
N HIS A 85 -6.73 3.34 4.34
CA HIS A 85 -7.70 2.27 4.45
C HIS A 85 -8.95 2.70 3.70
N VAL A 86 -9.32 1.93 2.67
CA VAL A 86 -10.41 2.21 1.75
C VAL A 86 -11.29 0.97 1.67
N ARG A 87 -12.61 1.15 1.72
CA ARG A 87 -13.57 0.06 1.72
C ARG A 87 -14.79 0.42 0.90
N ASP A 88 -15.22 -0.50 0.06
CA ASP A 88 -16.43 -0.35 -0.77
C ASP A 88 -16.47 1.00 -1.52
N GLY A 89 -15.32 1.42 -2.06
CA GLY A 89 -15.18 2.67 -2.79
C GLY A 89 -15.12 3.94 -1.94
N GLN A 90 -14.91 3.83 -0.62
CA GLN A 90 -14.84 4.97 0.28
C GLN A 90 -13.53 4.99 1.07
N VAL A 91 -12.86 6.16 1.11
CA VAL A 91 -11.69 6.36 1.98
C VAL A 91 -12.17 6.40 3.43
N VAL A 92 -11.93 5.32 4.14
CA VAL A 92 -12.34 5.14 5.52
C VAL A 92 -11.40 5.88 6.46
N ALA A 93 -10.10 5.74 6.25
CA ALA A 93 -9.07 6.39 7.03
C ALA A 93 -7.81 6.63 6.19
N ARG A 94 -7.08 7.70 6.48
CA ARG A 94 -5.77 7.98 5.87
C ARG A 94 -4.84 8.63 6.89
N CYS A 95 -3.56 8.31 6.81
CA CYS A 95 -2.52 8.90 7.64
C CYS A 95 -1.32 9.27 6.77
N ASP A 96 -0.68 10.38 7.11
CA ASP A 96 0.58 10.82 6.52
C ASP A 96 1.57 11.06 7.67
N ALA A 97 2.70 10.34 7.66
CA ALA A 97 3.70 10.43 8.72
C ALA A 97 4.31 11.84 8.85
N TRP A 98 4.24 12.67 7.79
CA TRP A 98 4.75 14.02 7.80
C TRP A 98 3.87 15.00 8.58
N SER A 99 2.55 14.75 8.65
CA SER A 99 1.66 15.65 9.39
C SER A 99 1.80 15.49 10.90
N TYR A 100 2.39 14.38 11.36
CA TYR A 100 2.43 14.00 12.79
C TYR A 100 1.05 13.94 13.44
N GLU A 101 0.00 13.88 12.63
CA GLU A 101 -1.39 13.85 13.08
C GLU A 101 -1.94 12.42 13.01
N PRO A 102 -2.90 12.08 13.88
CA PRO A 102 -3.68 10.86 13.75
C PRO A 102 -4.35 10.76 12.37
N ALA A 103 -4.74 9.54 12.01
CA ALA A 103 -5.49 9.31 10.77
C ALA A 103 -6.77 10.15 10.73
N SER A 104 -7.14 10.58 9.53
CA SER A 104 -8.37 11.33 9.22
C SER A 104 -9.27 10.51 8.29
N GLY A 105 -10.57 10.83 8.21
CA GLY A 105 -11.52 10.15 7.33
C GLY A 105 -12.87 9.87 7.99
N ILE A 106 -13.64 8.95 7.40
CA ILE A 106 -14.98 8.54 7.88
C ILE A 106 -14.90 7.74 9.18
N ALA A 107 -13.90 6.86 9.32
CA ALA A 107 -13.68 6.05 10.50
C ALA A 107 -12.16 5.91 10.81
N PRO A 108 -11.49 7.01 11.19
CA PRO A 108 -10.05 7.03 11.49
C PRO A 108 -9.65 6.05 12.61
N GLN A 109 -10.57 5.72 13.51
CA GLN A 109 -10.40 4.72 14.57
C GLN A 109 -10.11 3.31 14.06
N ARG A 110 -10.21 3.04 12.76
CA ARG A 110 -9.75 1.76 12.18
C ARG A 110 -8.25 1.71 11.94
N LEU A 111 -7.57 2.87 11.85
CA LEU A 111 -6.12 2.97 11.72
C LEU A 111 -5.44 3.46 12.99
N ASN A 112 -6.04 4.39 13.73
CA ASN A 112 -5.37 5.00 14.88
C ASN A 112 -4.91 3.99 15.96
N PRO A 113 -5.74 3.03 16.41
CA PRO A 113 -5.31 2.09 17.45
C PRO A 113 -4.12 1.22 17.02
N VAL A 114 -4.09 0.77 15.75
CA VAL A 114 -3.00 -0.08 15.25
C VAL A 114 -1.71 0.72 15.04
N LEU A 115 -1.83 1.98 14.64
CA LEU A 115 -0.70 2.91 14.50
C LEU A 115 -0.16 3.35 15.88
N GLU A 116 -1.02 3.60 16.85
CA GLU A 116 -0.64 3.93 18.23
C GLU A 116 0.08 2.75 18.90
N GLN A 117 -0.41 1.53 18.70
CA GLN A 117 0.16 0.33 19.31
C GLN A 117 1.63 0.11 18.92
N VAL A 118 1.99 0.39 17.66
CA VAL A 118 3.38 0.28 17.18
C VAL A 118 4.18 1.57 17.41
N GLY A 119 3.58 2.59 18.02
CA GLY A 119 4.25 3.88 18.25
C GLY A 119 4.55 4.63 16.96
N PHE A 120 3.67 4.59 15.96
CA PHE A 120 3.83 5.29 14.67
C PHE A 120 3.84 6.82 14.83
N PHE A 121 2.99 7.36 15.69
CA PHE A 121 2.94 8.80 15.99
C PHE A 121 4.07 9.18 16.94
N PRO A 122 4.86 10.24 16.66
CA PRO A 122 5.85 10.73 17.61
C PRO A 122 5.14 11.17 18.90
N GLY A 123 5.50 10.55 20.01
CA GLY A 123 5.19 11.09 21.33
C GLY A 123 6.25 12.11 21.78
N GLU A 124 6.07 12.67 22.98
CA GLU A 124 7.15 13.32 23.73
C GLU A 124 8.15 12.26 24.20
N ARG A 125 9.03 11.79 23.33
CA ARG A 125 10.15 10.92 23.71
C ARG A 125 11.46 11.63 23.42
N ASP A 126 12.43 11.41 24.30
CA ASP A 126 13.76 11.97 24.20
C ASP A 126 14.42 11.56 22.87
N GLU A 127 15.08 12.53 22.23
CA GLU A 127 15.71 12.42 20.90
C GLU A 127 16.84 11.36 20.83
N GLU A 128 17.17 10.71 21.95
CA GLU A 128 18.30 9.78 22.08
C GLU A 128 17.96 8.31 21.79
N GLU A 129 16.68 7.92 21.69
CA GLU A 129 16.31 6.54 21.31
C GLU A 129 16.34 6.36 19.78
N GLU A 130 17.11 5.37 19.29
CA GLU A 130 17.03 4.90 17.90
C GLU A 130 15.62 4.39 17.60
N ARG A 131 14.82 5.20 16.91
CA ARG A 131 13.45 4.86 16.54
C ARG A 131 13.42 4.07 15.23
N PRO A 132 12.59 3.01 15.11
CA PRO A 132 12.32 2.38 13.82
C PRO A 132 11.80 3.41 12.82
N SER A 133 12.09 3.20 11.53
CA SER A 133 11.59 4.09 10.48
C SER A 133 10.06 4.04 10.39
N SER A 134 9.42 5.13 9.96
CA SER A 134 7.96 5.15 9.73
C SER A 134 7.51 4.05 8.76
N ALA A 135 8.36 3.67 7.80
CA ALA A 135 8.08 2.55 6.89
C ALA A 135 8.03 1.20 7.63
N ALA A 136 8.96 0.95 8.55
CA ALA A 136 8.97 -0.26 9.36
C ALA A 136 7.75 -0.31 10.30
N LEU A 137 7.42 0.81 10.95
CA LEU A 137 6.25 0.92 11.81
C LEU A 137 4.93 0.77 11.04
N ALA A 138 4.84 1.33 9.83
CA ALA A 138 3.68 1.14 8.96
C ALA A 138 3.50 -0.34 8.60
N LEU A 139 4.58 -1.02 8.19
CA LEU A 139 4.52 -2.46 7.88
C LEU A 139 4.04 -3.26 9.09
N GLU A 140 4.62 -3.01 10.27
CA GLU A 140 4.24 -3.69 11.51
C GLU A 140 2.77 -3.44 11.89
N ALA A 141 2.28 -2.21 11.76
CA ALA A 141 0.88 -1.88 12.01
C ALA A 141 -0.07 -2.61 11.06
N LEU A 142 0.32 -2.78 9.80
CA LEU A 142 -0.45 -3.50 8.80
C LEU A 142 -0.46 -5.01 9.07
N GLU A 143 0.69 -5.59 9.38
CA GLU A 143 0.83 -7.01 9.70
C GLU A 143 0.03 -7.39 10.94
N GLN A 144 0.17 -6.64 12.04
CA GLN A 144 -0.53 -6.93 13.29
C GLN A 144 -2.01 -6.50 13.25
N GLY A 145 -2.29 -5.33 12.68
CA GLY A 145 -3.61 -4.72 12.73
C GLY A 145 -4.64 -5.34 11.77
N PHE A 146 -4.17 -5.85 10.64
CA PHE A 146 -5.02 -6.43 9.59
C PHE A 146 -4.74 -7.92 9.32
N GLY A 147 -3.85 -8.53 10.11
CA GLY A 147 -3.46 -9.94 9.94
C GLY A 147 -2.72 -10.17 8.63
N LEU A 148 -1.99 -9.16 8.16
CA LEU A 148 -1.22 -9.24 6.93
C LEU A 148 0.09 -10.00 7.19
N ALA A 149 0.49 -10.86 6.25
CA ALA A 149 1.71 -11.64 6.31
C ALA A 149 2.37 -11.59 4.95
N VAL A 150 3.42 -10.77 4.83
CA VAL A 150 4.13 -10.58 3.58
C VAL A 150 5.36 -11.51 3.54
N ASP A 151 5.35 -12.48 2.63
CA ASP A 151 6.56 -13.27 2.35
C ASP A 151 7.53 -12.44 1.51
N ALA A 152 8.61 -11.97 2.16
CA ALA A 152 9.63 -11.15 1.53
C ALA A 152 10.27 -11.81 0.30
N GLU A 153 10.43 -13.14 0.29
CA GLU A 153 10.99 -13.84 -0.87
C GLU A 153 10.00 -13.88 -2.03
N ALA A 154 8.71 -14.10 -1.73
CA ALA A 154 7.67 -14.03 -2.75
C ALA A 154 7.55 -12.62 -3.37
N VAL A 155 7.69 -11.57 -2.56
CA VAL A 155 7.68 -10.16 -3.03
C VAL A 155 8.88 -9.84 -3.91
N ARG A 156 10.06 -10.40 -3.61
CA ARG A 156 11.26 -10.24 -4.45
C ARG A 156 11.14 -11.00 -5.77
N GLY A 157 10.44 -12.14 -5.77
CA GLY A 157 10.25 -13.01 -6.93
C GLY A 157 9.40 -12.41 -8.06
N PRO A 158 9.31 -13.07 -9.22
CA PRO A 158 8.51 -12.57 -10.34
C PRO A 158 7.00 -12.65 -10.05
N LEU A 159 6.35 -11.49 -9.94
CA LEU A 159 4.91 -11.36 -9.66
C LEU A 159 4.13 -10.85 -10.88
N PRO A 160 2.86 -11.25 -11.07
CA PRO A 160 1.98 -10.64 -12.06
C PRO A 160 1.97 -9.13 -11.92
N THR A 161 2.23 -8.42 -13.01
CA THR A 161 2.33 -6.97 -13.04
C THR A 161 1.28 -6.38 -13.96
N VAL A 162 0.51 -5.44 -13.42
CA VAL A 162 -0.59 -4.78 -14.10
C VAL A 162 -0.28 -3.30 -14.24
N VAL A 163 -0.40 -2.78 -15.46
CA VAL A 163 -0.36 -1.33 -15.69
C VAL A 163 -1.71 -0.74 -15.29
N VAL A 164 -1.67 0.19 -14.34
CA VAL A 164 -2.83 0.96 -13.88
C VAL A 164 -3.02 2.15 -14.82
N PRO A 165 -4.16 2.28 -15.52
CA PRO A 165 -4.40 3.39 -16.42
C PRO A 165 -4.16 4.75 -15.74
N ALA A 166 -3.46 5.66 -16.44
CA ALA A 166 -3.19 7.03 -15.96
C ALA A 166 -4.50 7.82 -15.75
N THR A 167 -5.52 7.52 -16.55
CA THR A 167 -6.86 8.08 -16.46
C THR A 167 -7.80 7.12 -15.73
N ALA A 168 -8.29 7.54 -14.57
CA ALA A 168 -9.73 7.73 -14.49
C ALA A 168 -9.98 9.05 -13.80
N GLY A 169 -10.72 9.90 -14.51
CA GLY A 169 -11.39 11.04 -13.89
C GLY A 169 -12.50 10.57 -12.95
#